data_AF-A0AAV6FUJ9-F1
#
_entry.id   AF-A0AAV6FUJ9-F1
#
_cell.length_a   1.000
_cell.length_b   1.000
_cell.length_c   1.000
_cell.angle_alpha   90.00
_cell.angle_beta   90.00
_cell.angle_gamma   90.00
#
_symmetry.space_group_name_H-M   'P 1'
#
loop_
_entity.id
_entity.type
_entity.pdbx_description
1 polymer ?
#
loop_
_entity_poly.entity_id
_entity_poly.type
_entity_poly.pdbx_seq_one_letter_code
_entity_poly.pdbx_strand_id
1 'polypeptide(L)'
;ATGCCSDRALQLGKLITPPPVHCLTNKGVVSAMEDKAAVENKAAVEDGVGVYRSGMEQLKQFFPVELTLITSEHQRLHTEAVQTFMKRRFKNDQGEYLKSLEEHIDQHLDQYLLHNEEASKKRCQDLLTSLSADMTTRLQKGLYAKPRGYVFFCQHMETIVEKYNRQTATSVKAKEVLEEFFKNKHVESEAIRQADVTLSKQRKRICEETEKVYLLRQKMKSEEEKMNKLEAKMKADKDSFEEKMRQIEGKNKEETKREEEEFEKVLERKMREQREVLEKGLESQAEKLKQEVEETKTKHEETKVMQAEQFELMMEKFRKERQQQEKRYEETMTMMNQQYQQTMIEIRQQNERALEEMQHSDSESDGDSDSDGDGESHCTIL
;
A
#
# COMPACT_ATOMS: atom_id res chain seq x y z
N ALA A 1 62.87 33.85 -80.69
CA ALA A 1 62.60 32.73 -81.60
C ALA A 1 61.39 31.96 -81.07
N THR A 2 60.29 31.94 -81.84
CA THR A 2 59.26 30.87 -81.97
C THR A 2 58.83 30.08 -80.72
N GLY A 3 57.62 30.30 -80.17
CA GLY A 3 56.39 29.51 -80.47
C GLY A 3 55.96 28.77 -79.19
N CYS A 4 54.72 28.42 -78.83
CA CYS A 4 53.38 28.47 -79.40
C CYS A 4 52.37 28.33 -78.23
N CYS A 5 51.12 28.73 -78.42
CA CYS A 5 49.98 28.53 -77.50
C CYS A 5 49.64 27.03 -77.28
N SER A 6 49.18 26.63 -76.08
CA SER A 6 47.81 26.13 -75.84
C SER A 6 47.57 25.69 -74.38
N ASP A 7 46.32 25.91 -73.94
CA ASP A 7 45.55 25.25 -72.88
C ASP A 7 45.98 25.40 -71.40
N ARG A 8 45.31 26.19 -70.55
CA ARG A 8 43.88 26.26 -70.12
C ARG A 8 43.67 25.52 -68.79
N ALA A 9 43.32 26.34 -67.79
CA ALA A 9 42.57 26.05 -66.59
C ALA A 9 43.23 25.18 -65.51
N LEU A 10 43.66 25.82 -64.41
CA LEU A 10 43.26 25.48 -63.03
C LEU A 10 44.09 26.28 -62.04
N GLN A 11 43.55 27.40 -61.54
CA GLN A 11 43.55 27.77 -60.12
C GLN A 11 43.22 29.24 -59.99
N LEU A 12 41.95 29.53 -59.68
CA LEU A 12 41.53 30.67 -58.88
C LEU A 12 40.03 30.49 -58.60
N GLY A 13 39.74 29.88 -57.46
CA GLY A 13 38.38 29.61 -57.01
C GLY A 13 38.37 29.24 -55.54
N LYS A 14 38.72 30.20 -54.67
CA LYS A 14 38.38 30.11 -53.24
C LYS A 14 36.85 30.13 -53.15
N LEU A 15 36.23 28.96 -53.05
CA LEU A 15 34.83 28.83 -52.65
C LEU A 15 34.69 29.27 -51.20
N ILE A 16 33.96 30.35 -50.99
CA ILE A 16 33.23 30.59 -49.74
C ILE A 16 32.09 29.55 -49.76
N THR A 17 32.25 28.45 -49.05
CA THR A 17 31.16 27.52 -48.77
C THR A 17 30.31 28.12 -47.64
N PRO A 18 29.01 28.40 -47.83
CA PRO A 18 28.13 28.70 -46.70
C PRO A 18 28.07 27.49 -45.76
N PRO A 19 27.89 27.69 -44.44
CA PRO A 19 27.80 26.57 -43.51
C PRO A 19 26.61 25.68 -43.91
N PRO A 20 26.72 24.35 -43.75
CA PRO A 20 25.62 23.46 -44.05
C PRO A 20 24.45 23.81 -43.13
N VAL A 21 23.38 24.33 -43.73
CA VAL A 21 22.09 24.41 -43.06
C VAL A 21 21.69 22.95 -42.85
N HIS A 22 21.83 22.46 -41.62
CA HIS A 22 21.30 21.15 -41.24
C HIS A 22 19.80 21.21 -41.41
N CYS A 23 19.31 20.74 -42.55
CA CYS A 23 17.91 20.40 -42.72
C CYS A 23 17.62 19.25 -41.76
N LEU A 24 17.02 19.56 -40.62
CA LEU A 24 16.38 18.55 -39.80
C LEU A 24 15.33 17.90 -40.70
N THR A 25 15.60 16.68 -41.16
CA THR A 25 14.60 15.90 -41.89
C THR A 25 13.40 15.70 -40.97
N ASN A 26 12.19 15.54 -41.53
CA ASN A 26 10.98 15.27 -40.72
C ASN A 26 11.21 14.13 -39.70
N LYS A 27 12.04 13.14 -40.04
CA LYS A 27 12.42 12.04 -39.15
C LYS A 27 13.28 12.49 -37.95
N GLY A 28 14.20 13.41 -38.15
CA GLY A 28 15.04 13.98 -37.09
C GLY A 28 14.26 14.91 -36.14
N VAL A 29 13.24 15.62 -36.66
CA VAL A 29 12.34 16.45 -35.84
C VAL A 29 11.42 15.59 -34.98
N VAL A 30 10.84 14.52 -35.56
CA VAL A 30 9.95 13.59 -34.85
C VAL A 30 10.70 12.89 -33.70
N SER A 31 11.90 12.36 -33.95
CA SER A 31 12.73 11.72 -32.92
C SER A 31 13.07 12.66 -31.75
N ALA A 32 13.43 13.92 -32.04
CA ALA A 32 13.75 14.90 -30.99
C ALA A 32 12.52 15.31 -30.16
N MET A 33 11.32 15.29 -30.75
CA MET A 33 10.07 15.54 -30.04
C MET A 33 9.68 14.36 -29.13
N GLU A 34 9.86 13.12 -29.61
CA GLU A 34 9.65 11.89 -28.81
C GLU A 34 10.59 11.86 -27.60
N ASP A 35 11.88 12.17 -27.79
CA ASP A 35 12.85 12.23 -26.70
C ASP A 35 12.49 13.29 -25.65
N LYS A 36 12.03 14.46 -26.10
CA LYS A 36 11.60 15.53 -25.20
C LYS A 36 10.34 15.15 -24.41
N ALA A 37 9.37 14.49 -25.04
CA ALA A 37 8.16 14.02 -24.36
C ALA A 37 8.51 12.98 -23.28
N ALA A 38 9.41 12.04 -23.58
CA ALA A 38 9.85 11.04 -22.62
C ALA A 38 10.56 11.68 -21.40
N VAL A 39 11.45 12.65 -21.63
CA VAL A 39 12.15 13.38 -20.55
C VAL A 39 11.15 14.12 -19.65
N GLU A 40 10.19 14.82 -20.24
CA GLU A 40 9.21 15.57 -19.45
C GLU A 40 8.25 14.64 -18.70
N ASN A 41 7.81 13.54 -19.30
CA ASN A 41 6.91 12.58 -18.65
C ASN A 41 7.60 11.91 -17.46
N LYS A 42 8.89 11.60 -17.58
CA LYS A 42 9.67 11.11 -16.44
C LYS A 42 9.77 12.15 -15.32
N ALA A 43 10.04 13.41 -15.66
CA ALA A 43 10.07 14.49 -14.68
C ALA A 43 8.69 14.71 -14.01
N ALA A 44 7.60 14.56 -14.75
CA ALA A 44 6.24 14.62 -14.22
C ALA A 44 5.98 13.50 -13.19
N VAL A 45 6.47 12.29 -13.44
CA VAL A 45 6.39 11.18 -12.45
C VAL A 45 7.17 11.54 -11.19
N GLU A 46 8.41 11.99 -11.35
CA GLU A 46 9.28 12.35 -10.22
C GLU A 46 8.67 13.47 -9.35
N ASP A 47 8.06 14.48 -9.96
CA ASP A 47 7.35 15.54 -9.24
C ASP A 47 6.16 15.01 -8.46
N GLY A 48 5.31 14.19 -9.09
CA GLY A 48 4.15 13.58 -8.45
C GLY A 48 4.54 12.72 -7.25
N VAL A 49 5.54 11.85 -7.43
CA VAL A 49 6.13 11.04 -6.35
C VAL A 49 6.73 11.95 -5.26
N GLY A 50 7.39 13.03 -5.64
CA GLY A 50 7.97 14.02 -4.72
C GLY A 50 6.93 14.65 -3.79
N VAL A 51 5.77 15.03 -4.32
CA VAL A 51 4.64 15.56 -3.55
C VAL A 51 4.12 14.51 -2.57
N TYR A 52 3.82 13.30 -3.06
CA TYR A 52 3.29 12.21 -2.23
C TYR A 52 4.22 11.89 -1.06
N ARG A 53 5.50 11.64 -1.37
CA ARG A 53 6.54 11.31 -0.39
C ARG A 53 6.72 12.40 0.65
N SER A 54 6.76 13.66 0.23
CA SER A 54 6.97 14.78 1.16
C SER A 54 5.82 14.93 2.16
N GLY A 55 4.58 14.68 1.72
CA GLY A 55 3.41 14.67 2.61
C GLY A 55 3.41 13.50 3.58
N MET A 56 3.69 12.28 3.09
CA MET A 56 3.75 11.09 3.94
C MET A 56 4.89 11.17 4.97
N GLU A 57 6.02 11.81 4.63
CA GLU A 57 7.12 12.02 5.56
C GLU A 57 6.75 12.95 6.72
N GLN A 58 5.87 13.93 6.48
CA GLN A 58 5.32 14.76 7.57
C GLN A 58 4.43 13.93 8.50
N LEU A 59 3.57 13.08 7.94
CA LEU A 59 2.72 12.19 8.73
C LEU A 59 3.54 11.18 9.56
N LYS A 60 4.64 10.67 8.99
CA LYS A 60 5.54 9.70 9.66
C LYS A 60 6.10 10.20 10.99
N GLN A 61 6.23 11.52 11.18
CA GLN A 61 6.70 12.12 12.44
C GLN A 61 5.77 11.83 13.63
N PHE A 62 4.51 11.48 13.38
CA PHE A 62 3.51 11.20 14.39
C PHE A 62 3.33 9.70 14.67
N PHE A 63 4.05 8.83 13.97
CA PHE A 63 3.91 7.39 14.14
C PHE A 63 4.26 6.94 15.58
N PRO A 64 3.51 5.98 16.15
CA PRO A 64 2.39 5.26 15.53
C PRO A 64 1.06 6.03 15.57
N VAL A 65 0.28 5.95 14.48
CA VAL A 65 -1.06 6.53 14.33
C VAL A 65 -2.10 5.48 13.91
N GLU A 66 -3.38 5.81 14.05
CA GLU A 66 -4.48 4.96 13.55
C GLU A 66 -4.46 4.85 12.02
N LEU A 67 -4.89 3.69 11.52
CA LEU A 67 -4.89 3.41 10.08
C LEU A 67 -5.84 4.34 9.30
N THR A 68 -6.95 4.74 9.91
CA THR A 68 -7.93 5.67 9.33
C THR A 68 -7.30 7.00 8.93
N LEU A 69 -6.40 7.53 9.76
CA LEU A 69 -5.66 8.76 9.48
C LEU A 69 -4.67 8.59 8.32
N ILE A 70 -3.98 7.45 8.26
CA ILE A 70 -3.07 7.14 7.14
C ILE A 70 -3.86 7.03 5.84
N THR A 71 -5.02 6.36 5.86
CA THR A 71 -5.89 6.24 4.68
C THR A 71 -6.37 7.60 4.18
N SER A 72 -6.82 8.48 5.07
CA SER A 72 -7.29 9.82 4.68
C SER A 72 -6.17 10.68 4.08
N GLU A 73 -4.97 10.65 4.66
CA GLU A 73 -3.83 11.40 4.13
C GLU A 73 -3.32 10.81 2.82
N HIS A 74 -3.29 9.48 2.68
CA HIS A 74 -2.95 8.82 1.42
C HIS A 74 -3.88 9.27 0.30
N GLN A 75 -5.21 9.27 0.50
CA GLN A 75 -6.17 9.72 -0.52
C GLN A 75 -5.94 11.17 -0.96
N ARG A 76 -5.70 12.05 0.00
CA ARG A 76 -5.42 13.47 -0.25
C ARG A 76 -4.12 13.64 -1.05
N LEU A 77 -3.04 13.01 -0.61
CA LEU A 77 -1.72 13.11 -1.23
C LEU A 77 -1.64 12.42 -2.59
N HIS A 78 -2.34 11.31 -2.76
CA HIS A 78 -2.50 10.63 -4.04
C HIS A 78 -3.14 11.56 -5.07
N THR A 79 -4.25 12.19 -4.71
CA THR A 79 -4.94 13.17 -5.56
C THR A 79 -3.99 14.31 -5.95
N GLU A 80 -3.21 14.83 -5.00
CA GLU A 80 -2.25 15.91 -5.24
C GLU A 80 -1.10 15.49 -6.19
N ALA A 81 -0.60 14.26 -6.03
CA ALA A 81 0.44 13.68 -6.87
C ALA A 81 -0.04 13.48 -8.32
N VAL A 82 -1.23 12.89 -8.51
CA VAL A 82 -1.83 12.71 -9.84
C VAL A 82 -2.08 14.06 -10.50
N GLN A 83 -2.60 15.05 -9.77
CA GLN A 83 -2.79 16.40 -10.31
C GLN A 83 -1.47 17.06 -10.74
N THR A 84 -0.41 16.87 -9.96
CA THR A 84 0.93 17.40 -10.27
C THR A 84 1.47 16.77 -11.55
N PHE A 85 1.36 15.44 -11.67
CA PHE A 85 1.75 14.70 -12.87
C PHE A 85 0.95 15.15 -14.12
N MET A 86 -0.37 15.22 -14.01
CA MET A 86 -1.27 15.57 -15.11
C MET A 86 -1.01 16.99 -15.66
N LYS A 87 -0.56 17.92 -14.81
CA LYS A 87 -0.23 19.30 -15.25
C LYS A 87 1.05 19.38 -16.08
N ARG A 88 1.96 18.42 -15.92
CA ARG A 88 3.32 18.46 -16.49
C ARG A 88 3.51 17.49 -17.65
N ARG A 89 2.75 16.39 -17.70
CA ARG A 89 2.89 15.34 -18.72
C ARG A 89 2.61 15.85 -20.14
N PHE A 90 3.31 15.27 -21.10
CA PHE A 90 2.99 15.27 -22.52
C PHE A 90 2.17 14.02 -22.90
N LYS A 91 1.06 14.23 -23.61
CA LYS A 91 0.21 13.16 -24.16
C LYS A 91 0.84 12.52 -25.39
N ASN A 92 1.66 11.50 -25.18
CA ASN A 92 2.07 10.57 -26.25
C ASN A 92 2.48 9.19 -25.74
N ASP A 93 2.09 8.87 -24.50
CA ASP A 93 2.39 7.58 -23.88
C ASP A 93 1.14 6.70 -23.79
N GLN A 94 1.33 5.38 -23.80
CA GLN A 94 0.25 4.41 -23.62
C GLN A 94 -0.18 4.28 -22.15
N GLY A 95 -0.03 5.33 -21.34
CA GLY A 95 -0.31 5.33 -19.91
C GLY A 95 0.81 4.79 -19.04
N GLU A 96 1.98 4.51 -19.61
CA GLU A 96 3.10 3.87 -18.92
C GLU A 96 3.63 4.73 -17.78
N TYR A 97 3.69 6.05 -17.96
CA TYR A 97 4.18 6.97 -16.93
C TYR A 97 3.17 7.18 -15.81
N LEU A 98 1.87 7.24 -16.13
CA LEU A 98 0.84 7.27 -15.10
C LEU A 98 0.85 5.97 -14.30
N LYS A 99 0.98 4.83 -14.98
CA LYS A 99 1.14 3.54 -14.30
C LYS A 99 2.39 3.54 -13.39
N SER A 100 3.52 4.05 -13.88
CA SER A 100 4.74 4.18 -13.10
C SER A 100 4.54 5.04 -11.85
N LEU A 101 3.88 6.20 -11.96
CA LEU A 101 3.54 7.03 -10.80
C LEU A 101 2.76 6.26 -9.74
N GLU A 102 1.74 5.52 -10.17
CA GLU A 102 0.87 4.76 -9.28
C GLU A 102 1.63 3.63 -8.57
N GLU A 103 2.48 2.90 -9.31
CA GLU A 103 3.35 1.87 -8.72
C GLU A 103 4.29 2.45 -7.65
N HIS A 104 4.83 3.66 -7.86
CA HIS A 104 5.68 4.32 -6.87
C HIS A 104 4.88 4.78 -5.64
N ILE A 105 3.65 5.28 -5.82
CA ILE A 105 2.77 5.66 -4.71
C ILE A 105 2.41 4.42 -3.88
N ASP A 106 2.02 3.31 -4.51
CA ASP A 106 1.69 2.06 -3.83
C ASP A 106 2.89 1.53 -3.03
N GLN A 107 4.08 1.51 -3.63
CA GLN A 107 5.32 1.11 -2.95
C GLN A 107 5.62 1.98 -1.74
N HIS A 108 5.45 3.31 -1.86
CA HIS A 108 5.65 4.20 -0.74
C HIS A 108 4.61 3.99 0.36
N LEU A 109 3.32 3.83 0.01
CA LEU A 109 2.27 3.55 0.97
C LEU A 109 2.60 2.30 1.80
N ASP A 110 2.97 1.19 1.14
CA ASP A 110 3.35 -0.04 1.81
C ASP A 110 4.54 0.16 2.76
N GLN A 111 5.55 0.92 2.35
CA GLN A 111 6.67 1.28 3.23
C GLN A 111 6.19 2.07 4.45
N TYR A 112 5.38 3.11 4.29
CA TYR A 112 4.91 3.91 5.42
C TYR A 112 3.98 3.13 6.36
N LEU A 113 3.15 2.24 5.84
CA LEU A 113 2.35 1.30 6.64
C LEU A 113 3.26 0.41 7.49
N LEU A 114 4.32 -0.16 6.90
CA LEU A 114 5.29 -0.97 7.63
C LEU A 114 5.97 -0.18 8.76
N HIS A 115 6.43 1.05 8.49
CA HIS A 115 7.02 1.90 9.52
C HIS A 115 6.03 2.21 10.68
N ASN A 116 4.75 2.43 10.36
CA ASN A 116 3.72 2.65 11.37
C ASN A 116 3.49 1.40 12.23
N GLU A 117 3.46 0.22 11.60
CA GLU A 117 3.38 -1.05 12.30
C GLU A 117 4.59 -1.28 13.21
N GLU A 118 5.80 -1.05 12.73
CA GLU A 118 7.03 -1.18 13.53
C GLU A 118 7.04 -0.24 14.73
N ALA A 119 6.66 1.03 14.53
CA ALA A 119 6.54 2.00 15.62
C ALA A 119 5.48 1.58 16.65
N SER A 120 4.34 1.06 16.19
CA SER A 120 3.29 0.54 17.09
C SER A 120 3.77 -0.69 17.83
N LYS A 121 4.46 -1.61 17.16
CA LYS A 121 5.01 -2.84 17.75
C LYS A 121 6.00 -2.48 18.86
N LYS A 122 6.94 -1.60 18.57
CA LYS A 122 7.94 -1.13 19.53
C LYS A 122 7.29 -0.50 20.77
N ARG A 123 6.35 0.43 20.57
CA ARG A 123 5.62 1.08 21.68
C ARG A 123 4.91 0.05 22.58
N CYS A 124 4.24 -0.93 21.98
CA CYS A 124 3.57 -2.00 22.71
C CYS A 124 4.55 -2.89 23.48
N GLN A 125 5.69 -3.24 22.88
CA GLN A 125 6.75 -4.03 23.53
C GLN A 125 7.40 -3.29 24.70
N ASP A 126 7.71 -2.01 24.53
CA ASP A 126 8.27 -1.16 25.59
C ASP A 126 7.29 -1.06 26.78
N LEU A 127 5.99 -0.91 26.49
CA LEU A 127 4.96 -0.88 27.52
C LEU A 127 4.85 -2.22 28.27
N LEU A 128 4.82 -3.36 27.59
CA LEU A 128 4.78 -4.67 28.26
C LEU A 128 6.04 -4.92 29.08
N THR A 129 7.20 -4.50 28.58
CA THR A 129 8.46 -4.58 29.33
C THR A 129 8.36 -3.76 30.62
N SER A 130 7.84 -2.54 30.54
CA SER A 130 7.63 -1.69 31.72
C SER A 130 6.61 -2.29 32.70
N LEU A 131 5.47 -2.80 32.21
CA LEU A 131 4.40 -3.35 33.05
C LEU A 131 4.84 -4.66 33.73
N SER A 132 5.68 -5.46 33.07
CA SER A 132 6.17 -6.75 33.56
C SER A 132 7.51 -6.67 34.33
N ALA A 133 8.07 -5.48 34.52
CA ALA A 133 9.36 -5.29 35.19
C ALA A 133 9.37 -5.83 36.64
N ASP A 134 8.33 -5.54 37.42
CA ASP A 134 8.20 -6.06 38.80
C ASP A 134 8.07 -7.58 38.80
N MET A 135 7.22 -8.14 37.93
CA MET A 135 7.08 -9.59 37.78
C MET A 135 8.42 -10.26 37.44
N THR A 136 9.17 -9.71 36.48
CA THR A 136 10.48 -10.22 36.09
C THR A 136 11.46 -10.21 37.26
N THR A 137 11.48 -9.13 38.05
CA THR A 137 12.31 -9.03 39.26
C THR A 137 11.93 -10.08 40.31
N ARG A 138 10.63 -10.32 40.50
CA ARG A 138 10.14 -11.33 41.45
C ARG A 138 10.48 -12.75 41.00
N LEU A 139 10.41 -13.02 39.70
CA LEU A 139 10.81 -14.29 39.11
C LEU A 139 12.30 -14.57 39.34
N GLN A 140 13.17 -13.60 39.07
CA GLN A 140 14.62 -13.71 39.30
C GLN A 140 14.97 -13.95 40.78
N LYS A 141 14.19 -13.37 41.69
CA LYS A 141 14.33 -13.58 43.15
C LYS A 141 13.70 -14.89 43.64
N GLY A 142 13.15 -15.72 42.75
CA GLY A 142 12.50 -16.99 43.08
C GLY A 142 11.22 -16.85 43.90
N LEU A 143 10.56 -15.69 43.88
CA LEU A 143 9.38 -15.44 44.72
C LEU A 143 8.16 -16.25 44.28
N TYR A 144 8.08 -16.62 43.00
CA TYR A 144 7.04 -17.50 42.47
C TYR A 144 7.32 -19.00 42.70
N ALA A 145 8.52 -19.37 43.15
CA ALA A 145 8.85 -20.77 43.49
C ALA A 145 8.45 -21.16 44.93
N LYS A 146 7.64 -20.33 45.59
CA LYS A 146 7.11 -20.57 46.94
C LYS A 146 5.75 -21.27 46.85
N PRO A 147 5.27 -21.90 47.95
CA PRO A 147 3.90 -22.41 48.05
C PRO A 147 2.87 -21.35 47.60
N ARG A 148 1.92 -21.75 46.74
CA ARG A 148 0.91 -20.89 46.09
C ARG A 148 1.47 -19.84 45.11
N GLY A 149 2.73 -19.97 44.71
CA GLY A 149 3.41 -19.04 43.81
C GLY A 149 2.79 -18.99 42.41
N TYR A 150 2.18 -20.08 41.93
CA TYR A 150 1.52 -20.09 40.62
C TYR A 150 0.27 -19.21 40.57
N VAL A 151 -0.57 -19.27 41.61
CA VAL A 151 -1.75 -18.41 41.72
C VAL A 151 -1.34 -16.93 41.76
N PHE A 152 -0.28 -16.62 42.51
CA PHE A 152 0.26 -15.26 42.58
C PHE A 152 0.83 -14.76 41.24
N PHE A 153 1.46 -15.66 40.46
CA PHE A 153 1.91 -15.36 39.10
C PHE A 153 0.75 -15.02 38.17
N CYS A 154 -0.34 -15.80 38.22
CA CYS A 154 -1.53 -15.59 37.38
C CYS A 154 -2.20 -14.23 37.66
N GLN A 155 -2.39 -13.88 38.94
CA GLN A 155 -2.95 -12.57 39.34
C GLN A 155 -2.10 -11.39 38.84
N HIS A 156 -0.78 -11.54 38.91
CA HIS A 156 0.14 -10.53 38.37
C HIS A 156 0.03 -10.42 36.84
N MET A 157 -0.12 -11.55 36.13
CA MET A 157 -0.34 -11.55 34.68
C MET A 157 -1.65 -10.86 34.30
N GLU A 158 -2.76 -11.17 34.97
CA GLU A 158 -4.06 -10.52 34.76
C GLU A 158 -3.94 -8.99 34.92
N THR A 159 -3.30 -8.54 35.99
CA THR A 159 -3.06 -7.10 36.25
C THR A 159 -2.25 -6.43 35.14
N ILE A 160 -1.24 -7.10 34.59
CA ILE A 160 -0.44 -6.59 33.46
C ILE A 160 -1.30 -6.47 32.21
N VAL A 161 -2.08 -7.50 31.91
CA VAL A 161 -2.92 -7.59 30.71
C VAL A 161 -4.02 -6.54 30.72
N GLU A 162 -4.70 -6.35 31.85
CA GLU A 162 -5.70 -5.29 32.02
C GLU A 162 -5.11 -3.90 31.78
N LYS A 163 -3.96 -3.60 32.40
CA LYS A 163 -3.27 -2.30 32.23
C LYS A 163 -2.77 -2.10 30.81
N TYR A 164 -2.30 -3.16 30.16
CA TYR A 164 -1.86 -3.13 28.77
C TYR A 164 -3.03 -2.81 27.84
N ASN A 165 -4.10 -3.62 27.89
CA ASN A 165 -5.27 -3.47 27.03
C ASN A 165 -5.89 -2.07 27.15
N ARG A 166 -5.96 -1.53 28.37
CA ARG A 166 -6.45 -0.17 28.60
C ARG A 166 -5.61 0.92 27.91
N GLN A 167 -4.30 0.72 27.82
CA GLN A 167 -3.36 1.71 27.27
C GLN A 167 -3.10 1.53 25.77
N THR A 168 -3.41 0.36 25.19
CA THR A 168 -3.14 0.03 23.79
C THR A 168 -4.38 -0.21 22.95
N ALA A 169 -5.56 0.19 23.42
CA ALA A 169 -6.84 -0.06 22.74
C ALA A 169 -6.87 0.41 21.27
N THR A 170 -6.15 1.48 20.95
CA THR A 170 -6.05 2.07 19.61
C THR A 170 -4.76 1.70 18.86
N SER A 171 -3.88 0.88 19.45
CA SER A 171 -2.57 0.58 18.86
C SER A 171 -2.65 -0.54 17.82
N VAL A 172 -2.09 -0.29 16.65
CA VAL A 172 -2.20 -1.17 15.47
C VAL A 172 -1.61 -2.56 15.70
N LYS A 173 -0.60 -2.74 16.55
CA LYS A 173 0.05 -4.04 16.81
C LYS A 173 -0.24 -4.61 18.20
N ALA A 174 -1.23 -4.07 18.92
CA ALA A 174 -1.48 -4.40 20.32
C ALA A 174 -1.71 -5.90 20.56
N LYS A 175 -2.63 -6.53 19.80
CA LYS A 175 -2.99 -7.93 20.01
C LYS A 175 -1.86 -8.89 19.61
N GLU A 176 -1.17 -8.61 18.52
CA GLU A 176 -0.04 -9.43 18.05
C GLU A 176 1.11 -9.43 19.07
N VAL A 177 1.47 -8.26 19.61
CA VAL A 177 2.51 -8.15 20.64
C VAL A 177 2.09 -8.85 21.94
N LEU A 178 0.80 -8.77 22.29
CA LEU A 178 0.28 -9.46 23.47
C LEU A 178 0.28 -10.98 23.30
N GLU A 179 -0.07 -11.49 22.12
CA GLU A 179 0.03 -12.91 21.78
C GLU A 179 1.48 -13.42 21.91
N GLU A 180 2.46 -12.68 21.38
CA GLU A 180 3.88 -12.99 21.49
C GLU A 180 4.35 -12.99 22.97
N PHE A 181 3.88 -12.02 23.75
CA PHE A 181 4.17 -11.95 25.18
C PHE A 181 3.66 -13.19 25.93
N PHE A 182 2.43 -13.63 25.68
CA PHE A 182 1.89 -14.84 26.32
C PHE A 182 2.67 -16.11 25.92
N LYS A 183 3.06 -16.24 24.65
CA LYS A 183 3.92 -17.35 24.21
C LYS A 183 5.24 -17.39 24.97
N ASN A 184 5.86 -16.23 25.18
CA ASN A 184 7.11 -16.14 25.96
C ASN A 184 6.89 -16.45 27.44
N LYS A 185 5.76 -16.02 28.02
CA LYS A 185 5.42 -16.28 29.43
C LYS A 185 4.96 -17.70 29.70
N HIS A 186 4.55 -18.46 28.68
CA HIS A 186 4.13 -19.85 28.84
C HIS A 186 5.21 -20.74 29.47
N VAL A 187 6.48 -20.57 29.06
CA VAL A 187 7.60 -21.36 29.61
C VAL A 187 7.85 -21.02 31.09
N GLU A 188 7.73 -19.75 31.46
CA GLU A 188 7.82 -19.32 32.86
C GLU A 188 6.66 -19.86 33.69
N SER A 189 5.43 -19.77 33.16
CA SER A 189 4.20 -20.30 33.74
C SER A 189 4.31 -21.79 34.03
N GLU A 190 4.79 -22.58 33.06
CA GLU A 190 4.99 -24.01 33.19
C GLU A 190 5.96 -24.35 34.32
N ALA A 191 7.12 -23.70 34.36
CA ALA A 191 8.13 -23.94 35.39
C ALA A 191 7.60 -23.61 36.80
N ILE A 192 6.89 -22.49 36.95
CA ILE A 192 6.28 -22.07 38.22
C ILE A 192 5.20 -23.06 38.65
N ARG A 193 4.32 -23.46 37.73
CA ARG A 193 3.25 -24.45 37.98
C ARG A 193 3.83 -25.78 38.46
N GLN A 194 4.90 -26.25 37.84
CA GLN A 194 5.56 -27.50 38.23
C GLN A 194 6.23 -27.38 39.60
N ALA A 195 6.87 -26.26 39.90
CA ALA A 195 7.53 -26.00 41.19
C ALA A 195 6.54 -25.82 42.37
N ASP A 196 5.31 -25.38 42.13
CA ASP A 196 4.33 -25.16 43.18
C ASP A 196 3.81 -26.49 43.76
N VAL A 197 4.29 -26.86 44.95
CA VAL A 197 3.91 -28.10 45.64
C VAL A 197 2.50 -28.05 46.23
N THR A 198 1.88 -26.87 46.32
CA THR A 198 0.50 -26.74 46.84
C THR A 198 -0.55 -27.12 45.80
N LEU A 199 -0.17 -27.19 44.53
CA LEU A 199 -1.03 -27.69 43.47
C LEU A 199 -0.94 -29.21 43.39
N SER A 200 -2.09 -29.88 43.48
CA SER A 200 -2.18 -31.30 43.18
C SER A 200 -1.78 -31.58 41.72
N LYS A 201 -1.32 -32.80 41.43
CA LYS A 201 -0.98 -33.21 40.04
C LYS A 201 -2.14 -32.95 39.08
N GLN A 202 -3.37 -33.22 39.51
CA GLN A 202 -4.56 -32.97 38.72
C GLN A 202 -4.80 -31.48 38.49
N ARG A 203 -4.72 -30.63 39.52
CA ARG A 203 -4.85 -29.17 39.36
C ARG A 203 -3.80 -28.62 38.39
N LYS A 204 -2.58 -29.17 38.40
CA LYS A 204 -1.55 -28.81 37.42
C LYS A 204 -1.98 -29.16 36.00
N ARG A 205 -2.60 -30.32 35.76
CA ARG A 205 -3.12 -30.70 34.42
C ARG A 205 -4.27 -29.80 33.97
N ILE A 206 -5.24 -29.53 34.85
CA ILE A 206 -6.36 -28.63 34.55
C ILE A 206 -5.86 -27.24 34.14
N CYS A 207 -5.01 -26.63 34.96
CA CYS A 207 -4.52 -25.28 34.70
C CYS A 207 -3.63 -25.23 33.43
N GLU A 208 -2.92 -26.32 33.08
CA GLU A 208 -2.20 -26.43 31.80
C GLU A 208 -3.13 -26.45 30.59
N GLU A 209 -4.20 -27.25 30.63
CA GLU A 209 -5.17 -27.31 29.53
C GLU A 209 -5.92 -25.98 29.38
N THR A 210 -6.28 -25.32 30.50
CA THR A 210 -6.86 -23.97 30.51
C THR A 210 -5.93 -22.93 29.89
N GLU A 211 -4.63 -22.95 30.23
CA GLU A 211 -3.64 -22.04 29.66
C GLU A 211 -3.48 -22.24 28.14
N LYS A 212 -3.50 -23.50 27.65
CA LYS A 212 -3.49 -23.80 26.21
C LYS A 212 -4.72 -23.25 25.49
N VAL A 213 -5.92 -23.39 26.08
CA VAL A 213 -7.15 -22.76 25.54
C VAL A 213 -6.97 -21.25 25.44
N TYR A 214 -6.42 -20.63 26.48
CA TYR A 214 -6.22 -19.18 26.52
C TYR A 214 -5.28 -18.70 25.41
N LEU A 215 -4.14 -19.37 25.22
CA LEU A 215 -3.18 -19.06 24.15
C LEU A 215 -3.83 -19.16 22.76
N LEU A 216 -4.62 -20.20 22.51
CA LEU A 216 -5.37 -20.36 21.25
C LEU A 216 -6.40 -19.24 21.05
N ARG A 217 -7.12 -18.83 22.11
CA ARG A 217 -8.07 -17.70 22.05
C ARG A 217 -7.37 -16.36 21.77
N GLN A 218 -6.18 -16.13 22.32
CA GLN A 218 -5.40 -14.92 22.03
C GLN A 218 -4.91 -14.90 20.58
N LYS A 219 -4.38 -16.02 20.08
CA LYS A 219 -4.02 -16.19 18.67
C LYS A 219 -5.23 -15.89 17.76
N MET A 220 -6.38 -16.47 18.07
CA MET A 220 -7.62 -16.24 17.32
C MET A 220 -8.04 -14.76 17.30
N LYS A 221 -7.95 -14.05 18.43
CA LYS A 221 -8.22 -12.60 18.48
C LYS A 221 -7.25 -11.78 17.63
N SER A 222 -5.99 -12.20 17.54
CA SER A 222 -5.01 -11.55 16.66
C SER A 222 -5.28 -11.86 15.19
N GLU A 223 -5.66 -13.09 14.84
CA GLU A 223 -6.02 -13.50 13.47
C GLU A 223 -7.28 -12.77 12.99
N GLU A 224 -8.32 -12.68 13.82
CA GLU A 224 -9.54 -11.93 13.55
C GLU A 224 -9.25 -10.45 13.27
N GLU A 225 -8.37 -9.82 14.05
CA GLU A 225 -7.98 -8.43 13.82
C GLU A 225 -7.23 -8.26 12.49
N LYS A 226 -6.35 -9.19 12.13
CA LYS A 226 -5.65 -9.18 10.83
C LYS A 226 -6.65 -9.31 9.67
N MET A 227 -7.65 -10.18 9.81
CA MET A 227 -8.70 -10.37 8.83
C MET A 227 -9.56 -9.09 8.68
N ASN A 228 -10.04 -8.52 9.77
CA ASN A 228 -10.84 -7.29 9.76
C ASN A 228 -10.06 -6.10 9.16
N LYS A 229 -8.75 -6.01 9.45
CA LYS A 229 -7.87 -4.99 8.84
C LYS A 229 -7.68 -5.20 7.35
N LEU A 230 -7.47 -6.44 6.90
CA LEU A 230 -7.34 -6.73 5.48
C LEU A 230 -8.63 -6.41 4.73
N GLU A 231 -9.79 -6.79 5.27
CA GLU A 231 -11.10 -6.48 4.68
C GLU A 231 -11.34 -4.97 4.60
N ALA A 232 -11.03 -4.23 5.66
CA ALA A 232 -11.13 -2.78 5.66
C ALA A 232 -10.17 -2.14 4.62
N LYS A 233 -8.93 -2.65 4.52
CA LYS A 233 -7.96 -2.22 3.49
C LYS A 233 -8.52 -2.48 2.10
N MET A 234 -9.04 -3.68 1.82
CA MET A 234 -9.62 -4.02 0.52
C MET A 234 -10.75 -3.08 0.10
N LYS A 235 -11.64 -2.74 1.05
CA LYS A 235 -12.74 -1.81 0.79
C LYS A 235 -12.23 -0.41 0.49
N ALA A 236 -11.33 0.10 1.32
CA ALA A 236 -10.73 1.43 1.11
C ALA A 236 -9.95 1.50 -0.22
N ASP A 237 -9.19 0.46 -0.56
CA ASP A 237 -8.44 0.35 -1.81
C ASP A 237 -9.38 0.37 -3.03
N LYS A 238 -10.54 -0.31 -2.94
CA LYS A 238 -11.55 -0.31 -4.00
C LYS A 238 -12.15 1.08 -4.21
N ASP A 239 -12.61 1.72 -3.14
CA ASP A 239 -13.20 3.06 -3.20
C ASP A 239 -12.16 4.07 -3.74
N SER A 240 -10.90 3.94 -3.32
CA SER A 240 -9.78 4.77 -3.79
C SER A 240 -9.49 4.55 -5.27
N PHE A 241 -9.52 3.30 -5.74
CA PHE A 241 -9.33 2.99 -7.16
C PHE A 241 -10.46 3.57 -8.02
N GLU A 242 -11.72 3.45 -7.59
CA GLU A 242 -12.86 4.02 -8.31
C GLU A 242 -12.76 5.54 -8.43
N GLU A 243 -12.38 6.22 -7.34
CA GLU A 243 -12.14 7.67 -7.36
C GLU A 243 -10.96 8.05 -8.26
N LYS A 244 -9.85 7.32 -8.19
CA LYS A 244 -8.69 7.50 -9.07
C LYS A 244 -9.09 7.38 -10.55
N MET A 245 -9.88 6.37 -10.92
CA MET A 245 -10.37 6.21 -12.29
C MET A 245 -11.23 7.41 -12.72
N ARG A 246 -12.13 7.86 -11.84
CA ARG A 246 -12.98 9.04 -12.08
C ARG A 246 -12.15 10.30 -12.31
N GLN A 247 -11.10 10.51 -11.52
CA GLN A 247 -10.21 11.66 -11.66
C GLN A 247 -9.43 11.63 -12.97
N ILE A 248 -8.89 10.47 -13.35
CA ILE A 248 -8.17 10.28 -14.62
C ILE A 248 -9.10 10.55 -15.81
N GLU A 249 -10.32 10.00 -15.80
CA GLU A 249 -11.33 10.25 -16.84
C GLU A 249 -11.75 11.73 -16.91
N GLY A 250 -11.96 12.38 -15.76
CA GLY A 250 -12.30 13.79 -15.68
C GLY A 250 -11.19 14.68 -16.26
N LYS A 251 -9.93 14.42 -15.91
CA LYS A 251 -8.77 15.15 -16.44
C LYS A 251 -8.58 14.93 -17.93
N ASN A 252 -8.76 13.71 -18.42
CA ASN A 252 -8.70 13.44 -19.85
C ASN A 252 -9.76 14.24 -20.63
N LYS A 253 -11.01 14.28 -20.13
CA LYS A 253 -12.09 15.07 -20.74
C LYS A 253 -11.79 16.58 -20.76
N GLU A 254 -11.28 17.14 -19.66
CA GLU A 254 -10.87 18.54 -19.61
C GLU A 254 -9.77 18.86 -20.63
N GLU A 255 -8.79 17.97 -20.76
CA GLU A 255 -7.65 18.14 -21.66
C GLU A 255 -8.06 18.01 -23.13
N THR A 256 -8.88 17.01 -23.49
CA THR A 256 -9.46 16.87 -24.83
C THR A 256 -10.27 18.10 -25.23
N LYS A 257 -11.06 18.67 -24.30
CA LYS A 257 -11.81 19.90 -24.58
C LYS A 257 -10.89 21.09 -24.87
N ARG A 258 -9.79 21.24 -24.12
CA ARG A 258 -8.81 22.32 -24.38
C ARG A 258 -8.14 22.16 -25.73
N GLU A 259 -7.78 20.93 -26.10
CA GLU A 259 -7.19 20.62 -27.41
C GLU A 259 -8.14 20.96 -28.56
N GLU A 260 -9.44 20.67 -28.41
CA GLU A 260 -10.46 21.08 -29.38
C GLU A 260 -10.57 22.61 -29.50
N GLU A 261 -10.58 23.32 -28.36
CA GLU A 261 -10.63 24.80 -28.36
C GLU A 261 -9.37 25.43 -28.97
N GLU A 262 -8.19 24.83 -28.79
CA GLU A 262 -6.94 25.27 -29.42
C GLU A 262 -6.93 24.96 -30.92
N PHE A 263 -7.41 23.77 -31.31
CA PHE A 263 -7.53 23.39 -32.70
C PHE A 263 -8.48 24.30 -33.47
N GLU A 264 -9.63 24.65 -32.89
CA GLU A 264 -10.59 25.58 -33.50
C GLU A 264 -9.94 26.95 -33.77
N LYS A 265 -9.13 27.47 -32.83
CA LYS A 265 -8.39 28.73 -33.03
C LYS A 265 -7.36 28.63 -34.14
N VAL A 266 -6.68 27.48 -34.29
CA VAL A 266 -5.74 27.23 -35.39
C VAL A 266 -6.50 27.19 -36.72
N LEU A 267 -7.64 26.51 -36.75
CA LEU A 267 -8.48 26.41 -37.92
C LEU A 267 -9.03 27.78 -38.35
N GLU A 268 -9.51 28.59 -37.42
CA GLU A 268 -9.98 29.96 -37.67
C GLU A 268 -8.89 30.85 -38.30
N ARG A 269 -7.64 30.74 -37.83
CA ARG A 269 -6.50 31.48 -38.39
C ARG A 269 -6.23 31.06 -39.83
N LYS A 270 -6.15 29.75 -40.10
CA LYS A 270 -5.94 29.24 -41.46
C LYS A 270 -7.07 29.64 -42.42
N MET A 271 -8.32 29.60 -41.96
CA MET A 271 -9.48 30.02 -42.76
C MET A 271 -9.47 31.53 -43.05
N ARG A 272 -8.94 32.35 -42.14
CA ARG A 272 -8.75 33.78 -42.36
C ARG A 272 -7.67 34.05 -43.40
N GLU A 273 -6.52 33.38 -43.29
CA GLU A 273 -5.43 33.48 -44.28
C GLU A 273 -5.92 33.08 -45.68
N GLN A 274 -6.70 32.01 -45.79
CA GLN A 274 -7.33 31.60 -47.04
C GLN A 274 -8.22 32.70 -47.64
N ARG A 275 -9.06 33.35 -46.81
CA ARG A 275 -9.92 34.47 -47.26
C ARG A 275 -9.11 35.67 -47.75
N GLU A 276 -8.06 36.05 -47.03
CA GLU A 276 -7.19 37.16 -47.43
C GLU A 276 -6.46 36.91 -48.75
N VAL A 277 -6.07 35.64 -49.03
CA VAL A 277 -5.44 35.25 -50.30
C VAL A 277 -6.46 35.27 -51.45
N LEU A 278 -7.72 34.88 -51.20
CA LEU A 278 -8.82 35.01 -52.16
C LEU A 278 -9.10 36.48 -52.52
N GLU A 279 -9.15 37.38 -51.54
CA GLU A 279 -9.37 38.81 -51.77
C GLU A 279 -8.26 39.45 -52.61
N LYS A 280 -7.04 38.92 -52.53
CA LYS A 280 -5.88 39.34 -53.36
C LYS A 280 -5.93 38.76 -54.78
N GLY A 281 -6.95 37.97 -55.13
CA GLY A 281 -7.12 37.37 -56.47
C GLY A 281 -6.21 36.19 -56.77
N LEU A 282 -5.56 35.61 -55.76
CA LEU A 282 -4.58 34.52 -55.90
C LEU A 282 -5.26 33.14 -55.78
N GLU A 283 -6.16 32.82 -56.71
CA GLU A 283 -7.01 31.62 -56.67
C GLU A 283 -6.23 30.31 -56.48
N SER A 284 -5.09 30.15 -57.18
CA SER A 284 -4.27 28.94 -57.06
C SER A 284 -3.65 28.76 -55.66
N GLN A 285 -3.31 29.85 -54.97
CA GLN A 285 -2.79 29.78 -53.60
C GLN A 285 -3.91 29.52 -52.60
N ALA A 286 -5.09 30.11 -52.81
CA ALA A 286 -6.27 29.86 -51.97
C ALA A 286 -6.75 28.40 -52.03
N GLU A 287 -6.69 27.76 -53.19
CA GLU A 287 -7.06 26.35 -53.32
C GLU A 287 -6.03 25.43 -52.62
N LYS A 288 -4.73 25.78 -52.63
CA LYS A 288 -3.72 25.06 -51.83
C LYS A 288 -3.99 25.18 -50.34
N LEU A 289 -4.28 26.39 -49.84
CA LEU A 289 -4.62 26.61 -48.43
C LEU A 289 -5.90 25.86 -48.03
N LYS A 290 -6.88 25.76 -48.93
CA LYS A 290 -8.08 24.95 -48.73
C LYS A 290 -7.75 23.46 -48.53
N GLN A 291 -6.89 22.92 -49.38
CA GLN A 291 -6.43 21.54 -49.27
C GLN A 291 -5.65 21.32 -47.97
N GLU A 292 -4.76 22.24 -47.59
CA GLU A 292 -4.03 22.17 -46.31
C GLU A 292 -4.97 22.23 -45.11
N VAL A 293 -6.04 23.04 -45.16
CA VAL A 293 -7.06 23.09 -44.11
C VAL A 293 -7.76 21.74 -43.99
N GLU A 294 -8.20 21.16 -45.11
CA GLU A 294 -8.89 19.87 -45.11
C GLU A 294 -7.98 18.75 -44.60
N GLU A 295 -6.72 18.70 -45.08
CA GLU A 295 -5.73 17.74 -44.60
C GLU A 295 -5.43 17.92 -43.10
N THR A 296 -5.40 19.16 -42.60
CA THR A 296 -5.22 19.45 -41.17
C THR A 296 -6.41 18.94 -40.34
N LYS A 297 -7.65 19.08 -40.84
CA LYS A 297 -8.85 18.55 -40.18
C LYS A 297 -8.84 17.02 -40.14
N THR A 298 -8.54 16.37 -41.26
CA THR A 298 -8.48 14.91 -41.33
C THR A 298 -7.44 14.36 -40.36
N LYS A 299 -6.22 14.93 -40.35
CA LYS A 299 -5.16 14.51 -39.41
C LYS A 299 -5.53 14.73 -37.94
N HIS A 300 -6.25 15.81 -37.62
CA HIS A 300 -6.71 16.07 -36.26
C HIS A 300 -7.74 15.03 -35.81
N GLU A 301 -8.72 14.71 -36.67
CA GLU A 301 -9.73 13.69 -36.36
C GLU A 301 -9.09 12.30 -36.19
N GLU A 302 -8.18 11.92 -37.08
CA GLU A 302 -7.40 10.68 -36.96
C GLU A 302 -6.63 10.62 -35.63
N THR A 303 -5.95 11.71 -35.26
CA THR A 303 -5.21 11.80 -34.00
C THR A 303 -6.12 11.68 -32.79
N LYS A 304 -7.29 12.33 -32.83
CA LYS A 304 -8.29 12.30 -31.76
C LYS A 304 -8.86 10.89 -31.55
N VAL A 305 -9.20 10.20 -32.63
CA VAL A 305 -9.67 8.81 -32.57
C VAL A 305 -8.58 7.91 -31.98
N MET A 306 -7.33 8.01 -32.46
CA MET A 306 -6.22 7.22 -31.91
C MET A 306 -5.98 7.50 -30.42
N GLN A 307 -6.03 8.76 -29.99
CA GLN A 307 -5.86 9.13 -28.58
C GLN A 307 -6.99 8.59 -27.71
N ALA A 308 -8.23 8.63 -28.19
CA ALA A 308 -9.38 8.08 -27.47
C ALA A 308 -9.28 6.55 -27.32
N GLU A 309 -8.90 5.84 -28.38
CA GLU A 309 -8.67 4.38 -28.35
C GLU A 309 -7.52 4.00 -27.40
N GLN A 310 -6.41 4.75 -27.42
CA GLN A 310 -5.29 4.52 -26.50
C GLN A 310 -5.69 4.75 -25.04
N PHE A 311 -6.48 5.78 -24.76
CA PHE A 311 -6.98 6.06 -23.42
C PHE A 311 -7.92 4.95 -22.92
N GLU A 312 -8.83 4.46 -23.77
CA GLU A 312 -9.74 3.37 -23.38
C GLU A 312 -8.97 2.06 -23.13
N LEU A 313 -7.99 1.74 -23.98
CA LEU A 313 -7.14 0.56 -23.79
C LEU A 313 -6.37 0.63 -22.45
N MET A 314 -5.87 1.82 -22.10
CA MET A 314 -5.22 2.07 -20.81
C MET A 314 -6.18 1.82 -19.64
N MET A 315 -7.40 2.35 -19.71
CA MET A 315 -8.42 2.17 -18.66
C MET A 315 -8.84 0.70 -18.53
N GLU A 316 -8.97 -0.02 -19.65
CA GLU A 316 -9.26 -1.46 -19.63
C GLU A 316 -8.12 -2.26 -18.97
N LYS A 317 -6.87 -1.89 -19.24
CA LYS A 317 -5.70 -2.52 -18.59
C LYS A 317 -5.73 -2.30 -17.07
N PHE A 318 -6.00 -1.09 -16.60
CA PHE A 318 -6.16 -0.82 -15.16
C PHE A 318 -7.30 -1.63 -14.54
N ARG A 319 -8.46 -1.72 -15.20
CA ARG A 319 -9.60 -2.53 -14.73
C ARG A 319 -9.25 -4.02 -14.64
N LYS A 320 -8.53 -4.57 -15.63
CA LYS A 320 -8.06 -5.96 -15.63
C LYS A 320 -7.06 -6.25 -14.52
N GLU A 321 -6.08 -5.37 -14.31
CA GLU A 321 -5.10 -5.48 -13.23
C GLU A 321 -5.80 -5.44 -11.86
N ARG A 322 -6.79 -4.54 -11.70
CA ARG A 322 -7.60 -4.45 -10.48
C ARG A 322 -8.39 -5.74 -10.21
N GLN A 323 -9.04 -6.32 -11.22
CA GLN A 323 -9.74 -7.61 -11.08
C GLN A 323 -8.79 -8.75 -10.67
N GLN A 324 -7.57 -8.78 -11.20
CA GLN A 324 -6.57 -9.77 -10.80
C GLN A 324 -6.15 -9.58 -9.34
N GLN A 325 -5.97 -8.33 -8.92
CA GLN A 325 -5.63 -8.01 -7.54
C GLN A 325 -6.76 -8.40 -6.57
N GLU A 326 -8.02 -8.12 -6.93
CA GLU A 326 -9.20 -8.54 -6.15
C GLU A 326 -9.27 -10.05 -5.96
N LYS A 327 -9.01 -10.83 -7.02
CA LYS A 327 -8.94 -12.29 -6.91
C LYS A 327 -7.85 -12.76 -5.95
N ARG A 328 -6.65 -12.17 -6.00
CA ARG A 328 -5.57 -12.49 -5.06
C ARG A 328 -5.96 -12.18 -3.62
N TYR A 329 -6.67 -11.08 -3.40
CA TYR A 329 -7.17 -10.73 -2.09
C TYR A 329 -8.27 -11.69 -1.61
N GLU A 330 -9.21 -12.09 -2.46
CA GLU A 330 -10.23 -13.10 -2.15
C GLU A 330 -9.60 -14.45 -1.79
N GLU A 331 -8.57 -14.89 -2.54
CA GLU A 331 -7.79 -16.09 -2.24
C GLU A 331 -7.09 -15.98 -0.87
N THR A 332 -6.48 -14.83 -0.57
CA THR A 332 -5.82 -14.57 0.71
C THR A 332 -6.81 -14.57 1.88
N MET A 333 -7.96 -13.92 1.73
CA MET A 333 -9.04 -13.91 2.71
C MET A 333 -9.60 -15.31 2.94
N THR A 334 -9.77 -16.11 1.88
CA THR A 334 -10.23 -17.50 1.97
C THR A 334 -9.25 -18.35 2.78
N MET A 335 -7.95 -18.21 2.52
CA MET A 335 -6.89 -18.91 3.26
C MET A 335 -6.89 -18.53 4.75
N MET A 336 -6.99 -17.24 5.07
CA MET A 336 -7.06 -16.78 6.47
C MET A 336 -8.33 -17.28 7.18
N ASN A 337 -9.47 -17.29 6.49
CA ASN A 337 -10.72 -17.82 7.07
C ASN A 337 -10.63 -19.33 7.34
N GLN A 338 -9.96 -20.10 6.47
CA GLN A 338 -9.68 -21.51 6.74
C GLN A 338 -8.79 -21.71 7.98
N GLN A 339 -7.74 -20.88 8.13
CA GLN A 339 -6.89 -20.91 9.32
C GLN A 339 -7.68 -20.56 10.59
N TYR A 340 -8.54 -19.55 10.53
CA TYR A 340 -9.42 -19.17 11.63
C TYR A 340 -10.36 -20.33 12.04
N GLN A 341 -10.98 -21.00 11.07
CA GLN A 341 -11.82 -22.17 11.30
C GLN A 341 -11.04 -23.33 11.94
N GLN A 342 -9.80 -23.56 11.51
CA GLN A 342 -8.94 -24.59 12.09
C GLN A 342 -8.60 -24.28 13.56
N THR A 343 -8.20 -23.04 13.87
CA THR A 343 -7.95 -22.58 15.25
C THR A 343 -9.21 -22.74 16.12
N MET A 344 -10.40 -22.48 15.57
CA MET A 344 -11.68 -22.68 16.28
C MET A 344 -11.95 -24.15 16.64
N ILE A 345 -11.62 -25.08 15.74
CA ILE A 345 -11.75 -26.53 16.01
C ILE A 345 -10.75 -26.94 17.10
N GLU A 346 -9.50 -26.47 17.02
CA GLU A 346 -8.47 -26.74 18.04
C GLU A 346 -8.91 -26.25 19.42
N ILE A 347 -9.50 -25.05 19.51
CA ILE A 347 -10.06 -24.53 20.77
C ILE A 347 -11.14 -25.47 21.32
N ARG A 348 -12.04 -26.00 20.50
CA ARG A 348 -13.09 -26.93 20.94
C ARG A 348 -12.50 -28.21 21.52
N GLN A 349 -11.59 -28.84 20.79
CA GLN A 349 -10.90 -30.06 21.23
C GLN A 349 -10.08 -29.83 22.51
N GLN A 350 -9.48 -28.64 22.65
CA GLN A 350 -8.72 -28.28 23.84
C GLN A 350 -9.64 -28.02 25.05
N ASN A 351 -10.81 -27.41 24.84
CA ASN A 351 -11.82 -27.27 25.91
C ASN A 351 -12.36 -28.63 26.36
N GLU A 352 -12.59 -29.57 25.44
CA GLU A 352 -13.03 -30.94 25.75
C GLU A 352 -12.00 -31.65 26.64
N ARG A 353 -10.71 -31.59 26.30
CA ARG A 353 -9.63 -32.12 27.15
C ARG A 353 -9.58 -31.47 28.53
N ALA A 354 -9.75 -30.15 28.61
CA ALA A 354 -9.81 -29.46 29.90
C ALA A 354 -11.01 -29.92 30.75
N LEU A 355 -12.17 -30.16 30.12
CA LEU A 355 -13.36 -30.70 30.77
C LEU A 355 -13.16 -32.14 31.27
N GLU A 356 -12.50 -33.00 30.49
CA GLU A 356 -12.18 -34.38 30.89
C GLU A 356 -11.26 -34.43 32.12
N GLU A 357 -10.22 -33.59 32.15
CA GLU A 357 -9.31 -33.47 33.31
C GLU A 357 -10.03 -32.94 34.57
N MET A 358 -11.04 -32.09 34.39
CA MET A 358 -11.93 -31.66 35.48
C MET A 358 -12.84 -32.80 35.94
N GLN A 359 -13.46 -33.56 35.03
CA GLN A 359 -14.39 -34.64 35.41
C GLN A 359 -13.71 -35.84 36.07
N HIS A 360 -12.43 -36.10 35.78
CA HIS A 360 -11.66 -37.11 36.51
C HIS A 360 -11.46 -36.75 38.01
N SER A 361 -11.85 -35.54 38.48
CA SER A 361 -11.76 -35.16 39.91
C SER A 361 -12.81 -35.85 40.77
N ASP A 362 -13.96 -36.17 40.19
CA ASP A 362 -15.12 -36.61 40.97
C ASP A 362 -15.17 -38.14 41.12
N SER A 363 -14.32 -38.89 40.40
CA SER A 363 -14.25 -40.36 40.47
C SER A 363 -13.09 -40.90 41.30
N GLU A 364 -12.13 -40.06 41.72
CA GLU A 364 -11.00 -40.48 42.57
C GLU A 364 -11.14 -40.04 44.04
N SER A 365 -12.24 -39.36 44.42
CA SER A 365 -12.45 -38.85 45.80
C SER A 365 -13.21 -39.79 46.76
N ASP A 366 -13.53 -41.03 46.36
CA ASP A 366 -14.11 -42.03 47.26
C ASP A 366 -13.00 -42.74 48.07
N GLY A 367 -12.34 -41.99 48.96
CA GLY A 367 -11.36 -42.57 49.87
C GLY A 367 -10.42 -41.56 50.51
N ASP A 368 -10.96 -40.61 51.28
CA ASP A 368 -10.46 -40.27 52.62
C ASP A 368 -11.23 -39.06 53.17
N SER A 369 -12.04 -39.34 54.20
CA SER A 369 -12.62 -38.35 55.10
C SER A 369 -11.54 -37.80 56.04
N ASP A 370 -11.26 -36.51 56.00
CA ASP A 370 -11.48 -35.63 57.16
C ASP A 370 -11.17 -34.15 56.83
N SER A 371 -11.95 -33.32 57.51
CA SER A 371 -12.14 -31.88 57.39
C SER A 371 -10.88 -31.02 57.46
N ASP A 372 -10.80 -30.02 56.59
CA ASP A 372 -10.75 -28.60 57.00
C ASP A 372 -11.21 -27.71 55.84
N GLY A 373 -12.22 -26.90 56.12
CA GLY A 373 -12.77 -25.94 55.18
C GLY A 373 -11.85 -24.75 55.02
N ASP A 374 -11.44 -24.47 53.79
CA ASP A 374 -10.98 -23.15 53.38
C ASP A 374 -11.22 -22.97 51.88
N GLY A 375 -12.15 -22.07 51.57
CA GLY A 375 -12.25 -21.29 50.34
C GLY A 375 -12.17 -22.03 49.02
N GLU A 376 -13.32 -22.10 48.33
CA GLU A 376 -13.41 -22.18 46.87
C GLU A 376 -12.48 -21.16 46.20
N SER A 377 -11.22 -21.49 46.01
CA SER A 377 -10.33 -20.76 45.11
C SER A 377 -10.33 -21.53 43.81
N HIS A 378 -11.33 -21.23 42.97
CA HIS A 378 -11.32 -21.59 41.56
C HIS A 378 -9.92 -21.32 40.98
N CYS A 379 -9.36 -22.26 40.20
CA CYS A 379 -8.29 -21.97 39.24
C CYS A 379 -8.92 -21.08 38.14
N THR A 380 -9.33 -19.86 38.49
CA THR A 380 -9.68 -18.84 37.51
C THR A 380 -8.34 -18.27 37.08
N ILE A 381 -7.83 -18.77 35.96
CA ILE A 381 -6.58 -18.32 35.36
C ILE A 381 -6.91 -17.67 34.02
N LEU A 382 -6.58 -16.38 33.93
CA LEU A 382 -6.36 -15.56 32.73
C LEU A 382 -7.54 -15.21 31.81
#